data_AF-A0A952H401-F1
#
_entry.id   AF-A0A952H401-F1
#
_cell.length_a   1.000
_cell.length_b   1.000
_cell.length_c   1.000
_cell.angle_alpha   90.00
_cell.angle_beta   90.00
_cell.angle_gamma   90.00
#
_symmetry.space_group_name_H-M   'P 1'
#
loop_
_entity.id
_entity.type
_entity.pdbx_description
1 polymer ?
#
loop_
_entity_poly.entity_id
_entity_poly.type
_entity_poly.pdbx_seq_one_letter_code
_entity_poly.pdbx_strand_id
1 'polypeptide(L)'
;MRLVLVPLTLLALLLPTLAQAWGNHTPMCYRAFERMPEVANAAAVKAEPLVDFLRDQDAAIAGTLDAQEAWAREHLKGHAPRPDALRFVAGAKRGDAERRAAFLRALRLSPQARLALYLQMDPREAETARPPIDASLVTTVKPGAGATQRFVALQPGESVAPLAVLASACDEPDYGHDLNLFDDNPGSLANPSYGFGNQPFGNPAVAIGSQAPFHMGFFHQGAVFNTLAPSFTRTFTELRVQQYSGLAVLAWQTGHAYWGWRFAGMALHHVEDLTQPYHASAAPGATLGHMMWVNLKAQLGAPADRQGLVVLQSNRHFVLEQFQTRWIIDNARQRRDGPLEVALRDKARDARYPAWTPAYVRDVVAAEAFTAGPTTDAAVVVGAPAKFVTDPNFDFAANEAQLGPELARDVQGRREALLAQVSELLGHFGAHSRNALRGMLKQAAQAPR
;
A
#
# COMPACT_ATOMS: atom_id res chain seq x y z
N MET A 1 14.20 -29.16 35.46
CA MET A 1 14.44 -28.27 34.30
C MET A 1 13.22 -27.39 34.10
N ARG A 2 13.34 -26.08 34.31
CA ARG A 2 12.28 -25.13 33.95
C ARG A 2 12.24 -25.06 32.42
N LEU A 3 11.13 -25.47 31.81
CA LEU A 3 10.85 -25.17 30.41
C LEU A 3 10.78 -23.64 30.29
N VAL A 4 11.83 -23.04 29.74
CA VAL A 4 11.78 -21.66 29.27
C VAL A 4 10.89 -21.69 28.02
N LEU A 5 9.66 -21.20 28.15
CA LEU A 5 8.85 -20.78 27.01
C LEU A 5 9.64 -19.69 26.28
N VAL A 6 10.41 -20.07 25.26
CA VAL A 6 10.99 -19.11 24.33
C VAL A 6 9.81 -18.50 23.57
N PRO A 7 9.57 -17.18 23.66
CA PRO A 7 8.41 -16.56 23.03
C PRO A 7 8.50 -16.71 21.51
N LEU A 8 7.34 -16.78 20.85
CA LEU A 8 7.15 -16.87 19.40
C LEU A 8 7.71 -15.66 18.60
N THR A 9 8.54 -14.82 19.20
CA THR A 9 9.04 -13.53 18.67
C THR A 9 9.98 -13.64 17.46
N LEU A 10 10.38 -14.86 17.06
CA LEU A 10 11.20 -15.09 15.86
C LEU A 10 10.40 -15.35 14.58
N LEU A 11 9.06 -15.36 14.62
CA LEU A 11 8.23 -15.43 13.41
C LEU A 11 8.12 -14.08 12.68
N ALA A 12 8.32 -12.96 13.39
CA ALA A 12 8.15 -11.61 12.85
C ALA A 12 9.36 -11.15 12.01
N LEU A 13 10.58 -11.59 12.33
CA LEU A 13 11.84 -11.03 11.84
C LEU A 13 12.20 -11.30 10.37
N LEU A 14 11.38 -12.05 9.62
CA LEU A 14 11.82 -12.59 8.33
C LEU A 14 10.87 -12.35 7.14
N LEU A 15 9.67 -11.77 7.33
CA LEU A 15 8.91 -11.30 6.16
C LEU A 15 9.74 -10.26 5.38
N PRO A 16 9.59 -10.17 4.04
CA PRO A 16 10.29 -9.19 3.23
C PRO A 16 10.22 -7.81 3.88
N THR A 17 11.39 -7.16 3.97
CA THR A 17 11.57 -5.86 4.61
C THR A 17 10.91 -4.72 3.84
N LEU A 18 10.46 -4.96 2.61
CA LEU A 18 9.78 -3.99 1.77
C LEU A 18 8.28 -4.27 1.79
N ALA A 19 7.49 -3.23 2.09
CA ALA A 19 6.05 -3.27 2.20
C ALA A 19 5.32 -2.85 0.91
N GLN A 20 6.04 -2.78 -0.21
CA GLN A 20 5.41 -2.50 -1.49
C GLN A 20 4.66 -3.78 -1.90
N ALA A 21 3.41 -3.65 -2.38
CA ALA A 21 2.64 -4.78 -2.94
C ALA A 21 2.78 -4.88 -4.46
N TRP A 22 3.02 -3.72 -5.07
CA TRP A 22 3.29 -3.52 -6.48
C TRP A 22 4.46 -2.55 -6.60
N GLY A 23 5.32 -2.72 -7.60
CA GLY A 23 6.59 -1.96 -7.61
C GLY A 23 6.44 -0.46 -7.88
N ASN A 24 5.29 -0.04 -8.43
CA ASN A 24 4.92 1.37 -8.62
C ASN A 24 3.43 1.50 -8.93
N HIS A 25 2.66 2.12 -8.04
CA HIS A 25 1.21 2.25 -8.18
C HIS A 25 0.81 3.27 -9.25
N THR A 26 1.59 4.35 -9.43
CA THR A 26 1.18 5.46 -10.29
C THR A 26 0.89 5.08 -11.74
N PRO A 27 1.75 4.35 -12.47
CA PRO A 27 1.45 3.93 -13.84
C PRO A 27 0.17 3.10 -13.94
N MET A 28 -0.08 2.23 -12.96
CA MET A 28 -1.30 1.42 -12.92
C MET A 28 -2.53 2.29 -12.65
N CYS A 29 -2.45 3.23 -11.71
CA CYS A 29 -3.53 4.18 -11.41
C CYS A 29 -3.88 5.05 -12.62
N TYR A 30 -2.89 5.53 -13.39
CA TYR A 30 -3.19 6.24 -14.65
C TYR A 30 -4.09 5.38 -15.55
N ARG A 31 -3.74 4.10 -15.74
CA ARG A 31 -4.55 3.21 -16.58
C ARG A 31 -5.92 2.90 -15.95
N ALA A 32 -5.98 2.67 -14.65
CA ALA A 32 -7.23 2.33 -13.95
C ALA A 32 -8.28 3.45 -14.03
N PHE A 33 -7.83 4.72 -14.03
CA PHE A 33 -8.70 5.89 -13.91
C PHE A 33 -8.87 6.73 -15.18
N GLU A 34 -7.98 6.67 -16.17
CA GLU A 34 -8.04 7.58 -17.34
C GLU A 34 -9.32 7.43 -18.18
N ARG A 35 -10.04 6.31 -18.09
CA ARG A 35 -11.33 6.06 -18.77
C ARG A 35 -12.53 6.09 -17.83
N MET A 36 -12.34 6.47 -16.57
CA MET A 36 -13.40 6.66 -15.60
C MET A 36 -14.02 8.05 -15.80
N PRO A 37 -15.30 8.18 -16.18
CA PRO A 37 -15.92 9.47 -16.48
C PRO A 37 -15.80 10.50 -15.35
N GLU A 38 -15.90 10.04 -14.10
CA GLU A 38 -15.79 10.84 -12.89
C GLU A 38 -14.41 11.49 -12.71
N VAL A 39 -13.37 10.93 -13.34
CA VAL A 39 -11.99 11.44 -13.31
C VAL A 39 -11.64 12.14 -14.63
N ALA A 40 -11.92 11.50 -15.76
CA ALA A 40 -11.60 12.00 -17.09
C ALA A 40 -12.31 13.32 -17.43
N ASN A 41 -13.53 13.51 -16.92
CA ASN A 41 -14.32 14.72 -17.13
C ASN A 41 -14.23 15.72 -15.98
N ALA A 42 -13.45 15.41 -14.93
CA ALA A 42 -13.30 16.31 -13.79
C ALA A 42 -12.51 17.57 -14.21
N ALA A 43 -12.99 18.73 -13.76
CA ALA A 43 -12.31 19.99 -14.02
C ALA A 43 -10.91 20.01 -13.40
N ALA A 44 -9.99 20.72 -14.04
CA ALA A 44 -8.65 20.93 -13.50
C ALA A 44 -8.74 21.60 -12.11
N VAL A 45 -7.90 21.14 -11.19
CA VAL A 45 -7.83 21.65 -9.82
C VAL A 45 -6.57 22.49 -9.61
N LYS A 46 -6.55 23.30 -8.55
CA LYS A 46 -5.42 24.14 -8.20
C LYS A 46 -4.54 23.42 -7.19
N ALA A 47 -3.26 23.25 -7.50
CA ALA A 47 -2.30 22.64 -6.58
C ALA A 47 -2.24 23.45 -5.28
N GLU A 48 -2.48 22.81 -4.14
CA GLU A 48 -2.70 23.49 -2.87
C GLU A 48 -1.70 23.00 -1.81
N PRO A 49 -0.87 23.87 -1.23
CA PRO A 49 -0.02 23.51 -0.10
C PRO A 49 -0.83 22.89 1.05
N LEU A 50 -0.30 21.84 1.69
CA LEU A 50 -1.01 21.16 2.79
C LEU A 50 -1.44 22.14 3.89
N VAL A 51 -0.55 23.06 4.25
CA VAL A 51 -0.78 24.00 5.35
C VAL A 51 -1.96 24.94 5.10
N ASP A 52 -2.30 25.23 3.84
CA ASP A 52 -3.46 26.05 3.51
C ASP A 52 -4.76 25.28 3.80
N PHE A 53 -4.88 24.03 3.32
CA PHE A 53 -5.98 23.13 3.66
C PHE A 53 -6.13 22.95 5.18
N LEU A 54 -5.02 22.69 5.89
CA LEU A 54 -5.05 22.49 7.34
C LEU A 54 -5.48 23.75 8.10
N ARG A 55 -5.13 24.94 7.60
CA ARG A 55 -5.51 26.21 8.21
C ARG A 55 -6.98 26.48 8.00
N ASP A 56 -7.46 26.28 6.78
CA ASP A 56 -8.84 26.60 6.40
C ASP A 56 -9.84 25.60 7.02
N GLN A 57 -9.43 24.34 7.20
CA GLN A 57 -10.29 23.25 7.69
C GLN A 57 -9.99 22.80 9.13
N ASP A 58 -9.27 23.60 9.93
CA ASP A 58 -8.77 23.22 11.26
C ASP A 58 -9.84 22.58 12.18
N ALA A 59 -11.00 23.23 12.32
CA ALA A 59 -12.09 22.71 13.15
C ALA A 59 -12.75 21.47 12.54
N ALA A 60 -12.92 21.44 11.21
CA ALA A 60 -13.56 20.34 10.50
C ALA A 60 -12.67 19.07 10.51
N ILE A 61 -11.35 19.24 10.41
CA ILE A 61 -10.36 18.17 10.56
C ILE A 61 -10.44 17.60 11.98
N ALA A 62 -10.48 18.43 13.02
CA ALA A 62 -10.61 17.95 14.40
C ALA A 62 -11.84 17.06 14.58
N GLY A 63 -13.01 17.52 14.12
CA GLY A 63 -14.26 16.74 14.16
C GLY A 63 -14.19 15.45 13.34
N THR A 64 -13.62 15.52 12.13
CA THR A 64 -13.48 14.35 11.24
C THR A 64 -12.58 13.28 11.84
N LEU A 65 -11.41 13.66 12.38
CA LEU A 65 -10.48 12.71 12.97
C LEU A 65 -11.01 12.09 14.27
N ASP A 66 -11.81 12.83 15.04
CA ASP A 66 -12.49 12.27 16.22
C ASP A 66 -13.59 11.29 15.84
N ALA A 67 -14.40 11.61 14.82
CA ALA A 67 -15.41 10.70 14.29
C ALA A 67 -14.79 9.42 13.72
N GLN A 68 -13.67 9.53 13.00
CA GLN A 68 -12.91 8.38 12.50
C GLN A 68 -12.37 7.50 13.63
N GLU A 69 -11.82 8.08 14.69
CA GLU A 69 -11.32 7.32 15.84
C GLU A 69 -12.46 6.63 16.60
N ALA A 70 -13.61 7.30 16.77
CA ALA A 70 -14.81 6.69 17.36
C ALA A 70 -15.31 5.51 16.51
N TRP A 71 -15.42 5.71 15.19
CA TRP A 71 -15.79 4.66 14.25
C TRP A 71 -14.80 3.48 14.30
N ALA A 72 -13.50 3.74 14.32
CA ALA A 72 -12.47 2.71 14.33
C ALA A 72 -12.55 1.84 15.60
N ARG A 73 -12.82 2.44 16.76
CA ARG A 73 -13.02 1.69 18.03
C ARG A 73 -14.23 0.76 17.98
N GLU A 74 -15.28 1.16 17.30
CA GLU A 74 -16.51 0.39 17.19
C GLU A 74 -16.41 -0.73 16.14
N HIS A 75 -15.71 -0.50 15.03
CA HIS A 75 -15.78 -1.36 13.84
C HIS A 75 -14.50 -2.16 13.54
N LEU A 76 -13.32 -1.66 13.93
CA LEU A 76 -12.06 -2.34 13.62
C LEU A 76 -11.70 -3.34 14.71
N LYS A 77 -11.71 -4.62 14.35
CA LYS A 77 -11.31 -5.72 15.24
C LYS A 77 -9.84 -5.57 15.62
N GLY A 78 -9.55 -5.46 16.91
CA GLY A 78 -8.19 -5.32 17.41
C GLY A 78 -7.57 -3.94 17.14
N HIS A 79 -8.39 -2.91 16.89
CA HIS A 79 -7.94 -1.52 16.76
C HIS A 79 -7.00 -1.14 17.91
N ALA A 80 -5.91 -0.45 17.58
CA ALA A 80 -5.05 0.21 18.54
C ALA A 80 -5.54 1.65 18.73
N PRO A 81 -6.24 1.97 19.84
CA PRO A 81 -6.82 3.29 20.07
C PRO A 81 -5.77 4.39 19.96
N ARG A 82 -6.10 5.49 19.27
CA ARG A 82 -5.24 6.68 19.25
C ARG A 82 -5.14 7.23 20.68
N PRO A 83 -3.92 7.44 21.22
CA PRO A 83 -3.75 8.14 22.49
C PRO A 83 -4.35 9.54 22.47
N ASP A 84 -5.00 9.97 23.54
CA ASP A 84 -5.64 11.30 23.62
C ASP A 84 -4.64 12.45 23.43
N ALA A 85 -3.39 12.26 23.86
CA ALA A 85 -2.31 13.22 23.66
C ALA A 85 -1.95 13.45 22.18
N LEU A 86 -2.33 12.53 21.29
CA LEU A 86 -2.16 12.67 19.84
C LEU A 86 -3.39 13.25 19.15
N ARG A 87 -4.48 13.51 19.87
CA ARG A 87 -5.70 14.08 19.28
C ARG A 87 -5.42 15.40 18.59
N PHE A 88 -5.97 15.57 17.38
CA PHE A 88 -5.92 16.86 16.69
C PHE A 88 -6.89 17.83 17.37
N VAL A 89 -6.34 18.84 18.05
CA VAL A 89 -7.12 19.93 18.64
C VAL A 89 -7.03 21.13 17.72
N ALA A 90 -8.15 21.73 17.35
CA ALA A 90 -8.15 22.95 16.54
C ALA A 90 -7.49 24.11 17.32
N GLY A 91 -6.73 24.94 16.63
CA GLY A 91 -6.02 26.08 17.19
C GLY A 91 -5.79 27.15 16.15
N ALA A 92 -6.65 28.17 16.12
CA ALA A 92 -6.60 29.25 15.13
C ALA A 92 -5.26 30.02 15.13
N LYS A 93 -4.59 30.12 16.28
CA LYS A 93 -3.29 30.81 16.44
C LYS A 93 -2.07 29.91 16.20
N ARG A 94 -2.26 28.63 15.90
CA ARG A 94 -1.18 27.66 15.68
C ARG A 94 -0.44 28.00 14.39
N GLY A 95 0.90 28.08 14.45
CA GLY A 95 1.74 28.27 13.27
C GLY A 95 1.77 27.04 12.35
N ASP A 96 2.08 27.24 11.08
CA ASP A 96 1.95 26.22 10.03
C ASP A 96 2.77 24.95 10.29
N ALA A 97 4.00 25.09 10.78
CA ALA A 97 4.86 23.96 11.11
C ALA A 97 4.27 23.10 12.25
N GLU A 98 3.76 23.74 13.30
CA GLU A 98 3.11 23.07 14.41
C GLU A 98 1.78 22.43 13.96
N ARG A 99 1.04 23.09 13.07
CA ARG A 99 -0.23 22.61 12.50
C ARG A 99 -0.02 21.33 11.70
N ARG A 100 0.96 21.33 10.81
CA ARG A 100 1.39 20.13 10.09
C ARG A 100 1.83 19.02 11.03
N ALA A 101 2.66 19.34 12.03
CA ALA A 101 3.12 18.35 13.00
C ALA A 101 1.97 17.75 13.82
N ALA A 102 1.00 18.56 14.25
CA ALA A 102 -0.20 18.10 14.94
C ALA A 102 -1.06 17.20 14.05
N PHE A 103 -1.22 17.54 12.78
CA PHE A 103 -1.96 16.74 11.80
C PHE A 103 -1.32 15.35 11.60
N LEU A 104 -0.02 15.30 11.32
CA LEU A 104 0.70 14.03 11.15
C LEU A 104 0.66 13.18 12.42
N ARG A 105 0.85 13.78 13.60
CA ARG A 105 0.74 13.08 14.89
C ARG A 105 -0.65 12.50 15.11
N ALA A 106 -1.70 13.23 14.76
CA ALA A 106 -3.08 12.77 14.95
C ALA A 106 -3.47 11.62 14.03
N LEU A 107 -2.90 11.57 12.82
CA LEU A 107 -3.00 10.42 11.93
C LEU A 107 -2.05 9.29 12.32
N ARG A 108 -1.10 9.55 13.23
CA ARG A 108 0.02 8.67 13.59
C ARG A 108 0.84 8.30 12.36
N LEU A 109 1.23 9.32 11.59
CA LEU A 109 2.13 9.21 10.44
C LEU A 109 3.54 9.64 10.83
N SER A 110 4.52 9.19 10.04
CA SER A 110 5.91 9.62 10.19
C SER A 110 6.01 11.16 10.13
N PRO A 111 6.72 11.81 11.06
CA PRO A 111 6.92 13.26 11.01
C PRO A 111 7.78 13.67 9.81
N GLN A 112 8.49 12.72 9.20
CA GLN A 112 9.31 12.92 8.00
C GLN A 112 8.51 12.79 6.70
N ALA A 113 7.27 12.25 6.72
CA ALA A 113 6.39 12.17 5.54
C ALA A 113 6.36 13.53 4.83
N ARG A 114 6.70 13.63 3.54
CA ARG A 114 7.03 14.91 2.90
C ARG A 114 5.80 15.74 2.56
N LEU A 115 4.83 15.13 1.88
CA LEU A 115 3.60 15.77 1.40
C LEU A 115 3.89 17.04 0.56
N ALA A 116 4.96 17.04 -0.23
CA ALA A 116 5.36 18.15 -1.09
C ALA A 116 4.39 18.35 -2.26
N LEU A 117 4.44 19.49 -2.95
CA LEU A 117 3.71 19.67 -4.21
C LEU A 117 4.49 19.05 -5.36
N TYR A 118 4.04 17.89 -5.83
CA TYR A 118 4.68 17.15 -6.91
C TYR A 118 3.65 16.40 -7.76
N LEU A 119 4.10 15.96 -8.93
CA LEU A 119 3.49 14.86 -9.67
C LEU A 119 4.52 13.77 -9.93
N GLN A 120 4.07 12.54 -9.95
CA GLN A 120 4.80 11.46 -10.60
C GLN A 120 4.29 11.32 -12.04
N MET A 121 5.22 11.44 -12.99
CA MET A 121 4.89 11.44 -14.41
C MET A 121 4.37 10.08 -14.87
N ASP A 122 3.37 10.11 -15.76
CA ASP A 122 3.00 8.91 -16.51
C ASP A 122 4.16 8.51 -17.43
N PRO A 123 4.71 7.29 -17.31
CA PRO A 123 5.78 6.83 -18.19
C PRO A 123 5.41 6.79 -19.69
N ARG A 124 4.12 6.85 -20.05
CA ARG A 124 3.65 7.01 -21.45
C ARG A 124 3.86 8.41 -21.99
N GLU A 125 3.81 9.40 -21.10
CA GLU A 125 3.94 10.83 -21.36
C GLU A 125 5.17 11.38 -20.64
N ALA A 126 6.32 10.74 -20.90
CA ALA A 126 7.58 11.09 -20.23
C ALA A 126 8.10 12.49 -20.57
N GLU A 127 7.58 13.14 -21.62
CA GLU A 127 7.93 14.50 -21.99
C GLU A 127 7.10 15.51 -21.20
N THR A 128 7.78 16.39 -20.46
CA THR A 128 7.14 17.44 -19.67
C THR A 128 8.04 18.66 -19.63
N ALA A 129 7.42 19.85 -19.76
CA ALA A 129 8.11 21.11 -19.54
C ALA A 129 8.32 21.42 -18.05
N ARG A 130 7.72 20.63 -17.14
CA ARG A 130 7.86 20.83 -15.70
C ARG A 130 9.26 20.43 -15.25
N PRO A 131 9.92 21.22 -14.39
CA PRO A 131 11.24 20.88 -13.89
C PRO A 131 11.17 19.62 -13.01
N PRO A 132 12.18 18.73 -13.09
CA PRO A 132 12.29 17.63 -12.16
C PRO A 132 12.45 18.17 -10.74
N ILE A 133 11.91 17.45 -9.75
CA ILE A 133 12.12 17.72 -8.33
C ILE A 133 13.04 16.68 -7.73
N ASP A 134 13.89 17.09 -6.80
CA ASP A 134 14.73 16.16 -6.05
C ASP A 134 13.85 15.16 -5.29
N ALA A 135 14.13 13.85 -5.46
CA ALA A 135 13.35 12.80 -4.85
C ALA A 135 13.30 12.91 -3.32
N SER A 136 14.34 13.44 -2.66
CA SER A 136 14.38 13.62 -1.21
C SER A 136 13.35 14.64 -0.69
N LEU A 137 12.81 15.50 -1.57
CA LEU A 137 11.71 16.41 -1.27
C LEU A 137 10.35 15.71 -1.34
N VAL A 138 10.26 14.56 -1.99
CA VAL A 138 9.01 13.79 -2.17
C VAL A 138 8.97 12.55 -1.28
N THR A 139 10.09 11.85 -1.15
CA THR A 139 10.21 10.60 -0.40
C THR A 139 11.31 10.64 0.64
N THR A 140 11.10 9.90 1.72
CA THR A 140 12.09 9.62 2.77
C THR A 140 12.72 8.23 2.61
N VAL A 141 12.11 7.39 1.78
CA VAL A 141 12.63 6.07 1.42
C VAL A 141 13.65 6.26 0.31
N LYS A 142 14.86 5.72 0.52
CA LYS A 142 15.90 5.76 -0.51
C LYS A 142 15.45 4.94 -1.72
N PRO A 143 15.40 5.51 -2.93
CA PRO A 143 15.07 4.75 -4.13
C PRO A 143 16.05 3.58 -4.33
N GLY A 144 15.52 2.39 -4.54
CA GLY A 144 16.31 1.20 -4.87
C GLY A 144 16.91 1.25 -6.27
N ALA A 145 17.83 0.33 -6.56
CA ALA A 145 18.31 0.11 -7.92
C ALA A 145 17.12 -0.27 -8.83
N GLY A 146 16.94 0.43 -9.95
CA GLY A 146 15.82 0.21 -10.87
C GLY A 146 14.55 1.00 -10.57
N ALA A 147 14.56 1.94 -9.61
CA ALA A 147 13.42 2.80 -9.30
C ALA A 147 12.83 3.50 -10.55
N THR A 148 11.51 3.41 -10.69
CA THR A 148 10.77 3.82 -11.90
C THR A 148 10.08 5.17 -11.73
N GLN A 149 9.96 5.66 -10.48
CA GLN A 149 9.38 6.95 -10.12
C GLN A 149 10.14 8.11 -10.77
N ARG A 150 9.42 9.05 -11.37
CA ARG A 150 9.96 10.28 -11.95
C ARG A 150 9.10 11.45 -11.49
N PHE A 151 9.67 12.27 -10.62
CA PHE A 151 8.94 13.37 -9.98
C PHE A 151 9.20 14.69 -10.68
N VAL A 152 8.15 15.50 -10.80
CA VAL A 152 8.22 16.90 -11.23
C VAL A 152 7.58 17.81 -10.19
N ALA A 153 8.08 19.03 -10.06
CA ALA A 153 7.54 20.00 -9.13
C ALA A 153 6.19 20.56 -9.62
N LEU A 154 5.29 20.82 -8.66
CA LEU A 154 4.11 21.65 -8.87
C LEU A 154 4.27 22.98 -8.15
N GLN A 155 3.79 24.07 -8.76
CA GLN A 155 3.72 25.37 -8.09
C GLN A 155 2.38 25.53 -7.36
N PRO A 156 2.32 26.21 -6.20
CA PRO A 156 1.06 26.58 -5.57
C PRO A 156 0.15 27.33 -6.55
N GLY A 157 -1.12 26.94 -6.63
CA GLY A 157 -2.10 27.52 -7.56
C GLY A 157 -1.99 27.04 -9.01
N GLU A 158 -1.02 26.18 -9.35
CA GLU A 158 -0.91 25.60 -10.68
C GLU A 158 -2.17 24.78 -11.02
N SER A 159 -2.67 24.93 -12.25
CA SER A 159 -3.80 24.14 -12.75
C SER A 159 -3.32 22.74 -13.14
N VAL A 160 -3.88 21.70 -12.53
CA VAL A 160 -3.47 20.31 -12.74
C VAL A 160 -4.69 19.41 -12.96
N ALA A 161 -4.54 18.40 -13.82
CA ALA A 161 -5.58 17.42 -14.07
C ALA A 161 -5.77 16.51 -12.84
N PRO A 162 -7.02 16.25 -12.38
CA PRO A 162 -7.31 15.35 -11.28
C PRO A 162 -6.69 13.96 -11.42
N LEU A 163 -6.68 13.41 -12.65
CA LEU A 163 -6.05 12.12 -12.95
C LEU A 163 -4.58 12.08 -12.51
N ALA A 164 -3.81 13.14 -12.79
CA ALA A 164 -2.39 13.19 -12.45
C ALA A 164 -2.17 13.29 -10.93
N VAL A 165 -3.01 14.08 -10.23
CA VAL A 165 -2.96 14.19 -8.76
C VAL A 165 -3.30 12.85 -8.11
N LEU A 166 -4.42 12.24 -8.52
CA LEU A 166 -4.91 10.96 -8.03
C LEU A 166 -3.89 9.85 -8.26
N ALA A 167 -3.39 9.70 -9.49
CA ALA A 167 -2.45 8.64 -9.84
C ALA A 167 -1.09 8.81 -9.15
N SER A 168 -0.58 10.04 -9.02
CA SER A 168 0.65 10.30 -8.27
C SER A 168 0.50 9.92 -6.80
N ALA A 169 -0.66 10.23 -6.21
CA ALA A 169 -0.92 9.97 -4.81
C ALA A 169 -1.14 8.48 -4.47
N CYS A 170 -1.46 7.64 -5.46
CA CYS A 170 -1.54 6.19 -5.28
C CYS A 170 -0.20 5.55 -4.87
N ASP A 171 0.95 6.15 -5.17
CA ASP A 171 2.27 5.62 -4.79
C ASP A 171 2.83 6.34 -3.54
N GLU A 172 2.14 7.38 -3.07
CA GLU A 172 2.65 8.29 -2.03
C GLU A 172 2.83 7.65 -0.65
N PRO A 173 1.95 6.74 -0.16
CA PRO A 173 2.17 6.11 1.15
C PRO A 173 3.50 5.37 1.26
N ASP A 174 3.97 4.74 0.17
CA ASP A 174 5.26 4.06 0.07
C ASP A 174 6.47 5.00 0.25
N TYR A 175 6.26 6.31 0.19
CA TYR A 175 7.33 7.31 0.33
C TYR A 175 7.71 7.60 1.79
N GLY A 176 7.19 6.78 2.70
CA GLY A 176 7.58 6.72 4.09
C GLY A 176 6.55 7.31 5.04
N HIS A 177 5.27 7.20 4.71
CA HIS A 177 4.18 7.61 5.60
C HIS A 177 4.18 6.77 6.89
N ASP A 178 4.51 5.49 6.77
CA ASP A 178 4.38 4.49 7.82
C ASP A 178 5.72 4.05 8.44
N LEU A 179 6.73 4.93 8.43
CA LEU A 179 8.06 4.66 8.98
C LEU A 179 8.16 4.94 10.48
N ASN A 180 8.71 3.95 11.20
CA ASN A 180 9.12 4.03 12.61
C ASN A 180 7.98 4.42 13.57
N LEU A 181 6.81 3.79 13.40
CA LEU A 181 5.59 4.10 14.15
C LEU A 181 5.35 3.18 15.36
N PHE A 182 6.10 2.09 15.49
CA PHE A 182 5.98 1.13 16.60
C PHE A 182 6.97 1.43 17.72
N ASP A 183 6.64 1.02 18.95
CA ASP A 183 7.43 1.34 20.14
C ASP A 183 8.85 0.72 20.10
N ASP A 184 9.04 -0.36 19.34
CA ASP A 184 10.30 -1.08 19.14
C ASP A 184 11.05 -0.69 17.85
N ASN A 185 10.57 0.33 17.11
CA ASN A 185 11.28 0.84 15.95
C ASN A 185 12.37 1.87 16.33
N PRO A 186 13.51 1.90 15.62
CA PRO A 186 14.53 2.93 15.79
C PRO A 186 13.95 4.34 15.58
N GLY A 187 14.14 5.21 16.58
CA GLY A 187 13.71 6.61 16.48
C GLY A 187 12.20 6.84 16.61
N SER A 188 11.44 5.84 17.04
CA SER A 188 10.02 6.00 17.39
C SER A 188 9.84 7.02 18.52
N LEU A 189 8.72 7.75 18.49
CA LEU A 189 8.39 8.73 19.53
C LEU A 189 8.07 8.02 20.83
N ALA A 190 8.72 8.41 21.93
CA ALA A 190 8.47 7.86 23.26
C ALA A 190 7.51 8.70 24.11
N ASN A 191 7.32 10.00 23.81
CA ASN A 191 6.51 10.88 24.63
C ASN A 191 5.79 12.00 23.84
N PRO A 192 4.48 11.87 23.58
CA PRO A 192 3.69 10.65 23.72
C PRO A 192 4.06 9.62 22.63
N SER A 193 3.95 8.32 22.93
CA SER A 193 4.09 7.28 21.91
C SER A 193 2.90 7.26 20.95
N TYR A 194 3.08 6.64 19.78
CA TYR A 194 2.00 6.46 18.79
C TYR A 194 0.89 5.51 19.26
N GLY A 195 1.14 4.71 20.31
CA GLY A 195 0.15 3.81 20.87
C GLY A 195 -0.14 2.57 20.02
N PHE A 196 0.72 2.26 19.03
CA PHE A 196 0.62 1.03 18.25
C PHE A 196 1.26 -0.18 18.94
N GLY A 197 2.03 -0.01 20.03
CA GLY A 197 2.78 -1.09 20.66
C GLY A 197 3.95 -1.54 19.79
N ASN A 198 4.44 -2.76 20.01
CA ASN A 198 5.49 -3.36 19.19
C ASN A 198 4.98 -3.75 17.81
N GLN A 199 5.89 -3.72 16.84
CA GLN A 199 5.65 -4.12 15.46
C GLN A 199 5.17 -5.58 15.39
N PRO A 200 4.01 -5.85 14.75
CA PRO A 200 3.41 -7.18 14.77
C PRO A 200 4.09 -8.21 13.85
N PHE A 201 4.62 -7.77 12.71
CA PHE A 201 5.33 -8.62 11.76
C PHE A 201 6.24 -7.76 10.86
N GLY A 202 7.21 -8.39 10.20
CA GLY A 202 8.34 -7.71 9.56
C GLY A 202 9.49 -7.44 10.53
N ASN A 203 10.60 -6.90 10.03
CA ASN A 203 11.78 -6.64 10.83
C ASN A 203 11.75 -5.23 11.46
N PRO A 204 11.55 -5.08 12.78
CA PRO A 204 11.45 -3.77 13.43
C PRO A 204 12.77 -2.98 13.43
N ALA A 205 13.91 -3.62 13.20
CA ALA A 205 15.20 -2.95 13.11
C ALA A 205 15.42 -2.27 11.74
N VAL A 206 14.60 -2.59 10.73
CA VAL A 206 14.70 -2.03 9.39
C VAL A 206 13.54 -1.06 9.19
N ALA A 207 13.83 0.23 9.00
CA ALA A 207 12.82 1.29 8.94
C ALA A 207 11.68 0.97 7.95
N ILE A 208 12.01 0.53 6.73
CA ILE A 208 11.00 0.18 5.72
C ILE A 208 10.12 -1.01 6.10
N GLY A 209 10.63 -1.90 6.97
CA GLY A 209 9.86 -3.03 7.49
C GLY A 209 8.69 -2.62 8.38
N SER A 210 8.74 -1.41 8.96
CA SER A 210 7.64 -0.87 9.78
C SER A 210 6.39 -0.51 8.96
N GLN A 211 6.48 -0.44 7.63
CA GLN A 211 5.32 -0.21 6.78
C GLN A 211 4.47 -1.48 6.62
N ALA A 212 5.04 -2.69 6.69
CA ALA A 212 4.33 -3.94 6.37
C ALA A 212 2.97 -4.10 7.09
N PRO A 213 2.83 -3.78 8.40
CA PRO A 213 1.55 -3.86 9.09
C PRO A 213 0.47 -2.88 8.61
N PHE A 214 0.84 -1.80 7.93
CA PHE A 214 -0.08 -0.82 7.37
C PHE A 214 -0.48 -1.16 5.93
N HIS A 215 0.30 -1.99 5.23
CA HIS A 215 0.12 -2.33 3.81
C HIS A 215 -0.35 -3.78 3.57
N MET A 216 -0.24 -4.66 4.58
CA MET A 216 -0.65 -6.07 4.49
C MET A 216 -1.79 -6.39 5.45
N GLY A 217 -2.71 -7.26 5.01
CA GLY A 217 -3.92 -7.62 5.74
C GLY A 217 -4.27 -9.10 5.59
N PHE A 218 -3.83 -9.92 6.56
CA PHE A 218 -4.00 -11.37 6.56
C PHE A 218 -5.36 -11.85 7.11
N PHE A 219 -6.44 -11.20 6.68
CA PHE A 219 -7.76 -11.34 7.28
C PHE A 219 -8.38 -12.75 7.14
N HIS A 220 -7.99 -13.48 6.09
CA HIS A 220 -8.67 -14.70 5.65
C HIS A 220 -7.88 -16.00 5.90
N GLN A 221 -6.81 -15.95 6.69
CA GLN A 221 -6.00 -17.13 7.03
C GLN A 221 -6.72 -18.21 7.87
N GLY A 222 -7.86 -17.85 8.45
CA GLY A 222 -8.69 -18.74 9.24
C GLY A 222 -8.34 -18.74 10.74
N ALA A 223 -9.29 -19.24 11.54
CA ALA A 223 -9.23 -19.15 13.00
C ALA A 223 -8.01 -19.85 13.60
N VAL A 224 -7.66 -21.03 13.10
CA VAL A 224 -6.53 -21.81 13.64
C VAL A 224 -5.20 -21.08 13.42
N PHE A 225 -4.98 -20.50 12.23
CA PHE A 225 -3.79 -19.68 11.96
C PHE A 225 -3.75 -18.48 12.91
N ASN A 226 -4.87 -17.76 13.03
CA ASN A 226 -4.97 -16.57 13.88
C ASN A 226 -4.70 -16.87 15.36
N THR A 227 -5.06 -18.05 15.85
CA THR A 227 -4.74 -18.48 17.22
C THR A 227 -3.25 -18.77 17.40
N LEU A 228 -2.59 -19.36 16.40
CA LEU A 228 -1.18 -19.75 16.47
C LEU A 228 -0.21 -18.60 16.14
N ALA A 229 -0.65 -17.63 15.35
CA ALA A 229 0.12 -16.47 14.92
C ALA A 229 -0.68 -15.16 15.13
N PRO A 230 -1.08 -14.82 16.38
CA PRO A 230 -1.97 -13.69 16.66
C PRO A 230 -1.38 -12.33 16.29
N SER A 231 -0.06 -12.21 16.11
CA SER A 231 0.53 -10.96 15.65
C SER A 231 0.11 -10.63 14.21
N PHE A 232 -0.12 -11.63 13.35
CA PHE A 232 -0.57 -11.44 11.97
C PHE A 232 -2.00 -10.91 11.86
N THR A 233 -2.78 -10.95 12.96
CA THR A 233 -4.11 -10.31 13.00
C THR A 233 -4.05 -8.83 13.32
N ARG A 234 -2.88 -8.30 13.69
CA ARG A 234 -2.67 -6.87 13.98
C ARG A 234 -2.19 -6.17 12.72
N THR A 235 -3.15 -5.72 11.92
CA THR A 235 -2.94 -4.92 10.71
C THR A 235 -3.67 -3.59 10.84
N PHE A 236 -3.18 -2.57 10.12
CA PHE A 236 -3.65 -1.20 10.16
C PHE A 236 -4.06 -0.68 8.78
N THR A 237 -4.18 -1.54 7.77
CA THR A 237 -4.58 -1.15 6.41
C THR A 237 -5.98 -0.54 6.38
N GLU A 238 -6.94 -1.13 7.09
CA GLU A 238 -8.31 -0.55 7.19
C GLU A 238 -8.30 0.82 7.89
N LEU A 239 -7.42 1.04 8.88
CA LEU A 239 -7.26 2.34 9.52
C LEU A 239 -6.80 3.40 8.51
N ARG A 240 -5.80 3.09 7.68
CA ARG A 240 -5.28 4.03 6.67
C ARG A 240 -6.32 4.35 5.60
N VAL A 241 -7.03 3.33 5.10
CA VAL A 241 -8.14 3.55 4.15
C VAL A 241 -9.16 4.52 4.75
N GLN A 242 -9.60 4.30 5.99
CA GLN A 242 -10.61 5.12 6.65
C GLN A 242 -10.13 6.56 6.87
N GLN A 243 -8.89 6.72 7.34
CA GLN A 243 -8.29 8.03 7.58
C GLN A 243 -8.23 8.85 6.29
N TYR A 244 -7.62 8.30 5.25
CA TYR A 244 -7.45 9.00 3.98
C TYR A 244 -8.77 9.17 3.23
N SER A 245 -9.69 8.20 3.25
CA SER A 245 -11.00 8.35 2.60
C SER A 245 -11.84 9.45 3.26
N GLY A 246 -11.86 9.52 4.59
CA GLY A 246 -12.60 10.58 5.29
C GLY A 246 -11.99 11.97 5.08
N LEU A 247 -10.66 12.07 4.99
CA LEU A 247 -9.99 13.32 4.63
C LEU A 247 -10.27 13.73 3.18
N ALA A 248 -10.34 12.77 2.24
CA ALA A 248 -10.72 13.02 0.86
C ALA A 248 -12.15 13.56 0.78
N VAL A 249 -13.09 12.91 1.46
CA VAL A 249 -14.50 13.33 1.56
C VAL A 249 -14.62 14.74 2.14
N LEU A 250 -13.94 15.02 3.26
CA LEU A 250 -13.90 16.34 3.87
C LEU A 250 -13.38 17.39 2.88
N ALA A 251 -12.25 17.13 2.24
CA ALA A 251 -11.61 18.07 1.34
C ALA A 251 -12.48 18.39 0.10
N TRP A 252 -13.16 17.40 -0.50
CA TRP A 252 -14.11 17.68 -1.57
C TRP A 252 -15.32 18.49 -1.10
N GLN A 253 -15.87 18.18 0.09
CA GLN A 253 -17.04 18.87 0.64
C GLN A 253 -16.76 20.34 0.97
N THR A 254 -15.52 20.67 1.31
CA THR A 254 -15.12 22.01 1.73
C THR A 254 -14.40 22.82 0.66
N GLY A 255 -14.38 22.32 -0.58
CA GLY A 255 -13.84 23.05 -1.75
C GLY A 255 -12.34 22.87 -2.01
N HIS A 256 -11.67 21.99 -1.26
CA HIS A 256 -10.24 21.67 -1.38
C HIS A 256 -10.01 20.47 -2.31
N ALA A 257 -10.46 20.60 -3.57
CA ALA A 257 -10.51 19.47 -4.51
C ALA A 257 -9.15 18.83 -4.78
N TYR A 258 -8.04 19.58 -4.74
CA TYR A 258 -6.69 19.03 -4.87
C TYR A 258 -6.39 18.00 -3.78
N TRP A 259 -6.65 18.36 -2.51
CA TRP A 259 -6.50 17.44 -1.38
C TRP A 259 -7.55 16.31 -1.41
N GLY A 260 -8.75 16.57 -1.92
CA GLY A 260 -9.74 15.51 -2.17
C GLY A 260 -9.19 14.39 -3.05
N TRP A 261 -8.64 14.73 -4.22
CA TRP A 261 -8.04 13.74 -5.13
C TRP A 261 -6.77 13.11 -4.56
N ARG A 262 -5.93 13.89 -3.87
CA ARG A 262 -4.67 13.40 -3.31
C ARG A 262 -4.89 12.43 -2.14
N PHE A 263 -5.76 12.76 -1.18
CA PHE A 263 -6.13 11.84 -0.10
C PHE A 263 -6.85 10.60 -0.64
N ALA A 264 -7.67 10.74 -1.69
CA ALA A 264 -8.27 9.57 -2.33
C ALA A 264 -7.21 8.62 -2.89
N GLY A 265 -6.18 9.13 -3.57
CA GLY A 265 -5.05 8.31 -4.03
C GLY A 265 -4.33 7.59 -2.90
N MET A 266 -4.05 8.28 -1.78
CA MET A 266 -3.45 7.64 -0.60
C MET A 266 -4.37 6.55 0.01
N ALA A 267 -5.68 6.75 0.02
CA ALA A 267 -6.62 5.72 0.46
C ALA A 267 -6.61 4.51 -0.49
N LEU A 268 -6.59 4.78 -1.80
CA LEU A 268 -6.60 3.78 -2.85
C LEU A 268 -5.34 2.92 -2.86
N HIS A 269 -4.17 3.49 -2.55
CA HIS A 269 -2.93 2.72 -2.36
C HIS A 269 -3.15 1.49 -1.46
N HIS A 270 -3.74 1.69 -0.29
CA HIS A 270 -4.00 0.60 0.67
C HIS A 270 -5.09 -0.38 0.21
N VAL A 271 -6.03 0.06 -0.63
CA VAL A 271 -6.99 -0.84 -1.30
C VAL A 271 -6.25 -1.69 -2.34
N GLU A 272 -5.39 -1.06 -3.12
CA GLU A 272 -4.61 -1.62 -4.21
C GLU A 272 -3.57 -2.63 -3.73
N ASP A 273 -2.92 -2.37 -2.61
CA ASP A 273 -2.02 -3.32 -1.96
C ASP A 273 -2.71 -4.65 -1.68
N LEU A 274 -3.92 -4.58 -1.13
CA LEU A 274 -4.69 -5.77 -0.78
C LEU A 274 -5.29 -6.51 -1.97
N THR A 275 -5.12 -6.00 -3.20
CA THR A 275 -5.39 -6.77 -4.41
C THR A 275 -4.28 -7.77 -4.73
N GLN A 276 -3.12 -7.61 -4.10
CA GLN A 276 -1.97 -8.48 -4.31
C GLN A 276 -1.98 -9.67 -3.32
N PRO A 277 -1.86 -10.93 -3.79
CA PRO A 277 -2.05 -12.09 -2.92
C PRO A 277 -1.04 -12.32 -1.77
N TYR A 278 0.23 -11.94 -1.93
CA TYR A 278 1.25 -11.90 -0.86
C TYR A 278 0.99 -10.79 0.19
N HIS A 279 0.13 -9.81 -0.10
CA HIS A 279 -0.35 -8.82 0.88
C HIS A 279 -1.63 -9.25 1.60
N ALA A 280 -2.39 -10.18 1.03
CA ALA A 280 -3.61 -10.74 1.63
C ALA A 280 -3.40 -12.12 2.28
N SER A 281 -2.30 -12.81 1.97
CA SER A 281 -1.92 -14.12 2.49
C SER A 281 -0.46 -14.14 2.92
N ALA A 282 -0.18 -14.63 4.12
CA ALA A 282 1.19 -14.76 4.64
C ALA A 282 2.03 -15.77 3.86
N ALA A 283 1.39 -16.68 3.12
CA ALA A 283 2.03 -17.82 2.49
C ALA A 283 1.16 -18.42 1.37
N PRO A 284 0.87 -17.67 0.29
CA PRO A 284 -0.12 -18.08 -0.72
C PRO A 284 0.18 -19.45 -1.37
N GLY A 285 1.46 -19.83 -1.47
CA GLY A 285 1.91 -21.12 -1.99
C GLY A 285 1.97 -22.28 -0.99
N ALA A 286 1.66 -22.07 0.29
CA ALA A 286 1.78 -23.10 1.33
C ALA A 286 0.44 -23.43 1.97
N THR A 287 0.20 -24.73 2.21
CA THR A 287 -0.96 -25.16 2.99
C THR A 287 -0.77 -24.83 4.47
N LEU A 288 -1.87 -24.64 5.19
CA LEU A 288 -1.85 -24.46 6.64
C LEU A 288 -1.09 -25.58 7.36
N GLY A 289 -1.30 -26.84 6.94
CA GLY A 289 -0.59 -28.00 7.50
C GLY A 289 0.92 -27.92 7.29
N HIS A 290 1.38 -27.47 6.11
CA HIS A 290 2.80 -27.26 5.86
C HIS A 290 3.38 -26.15 6.73
N MET A 291 2.69 -25.01 6.84
CA MET A 291 3.10 -23.90 7.72
C MET A 291 3.21 -24.34 9.19
N MET A 292 2.24 -25.10 9.68
CA MET A 292 2.26 -25.66 11.03
C MET A 292 3.43 -26.63 11.22
N TRP A 293 3.69 -27.48 10.23
CA TRP A 293 4.78 -28.45 10.27
C TRP A 293 6.15 -27.78 10.36
N VAL A 294 6.44 -26.79 9.50
CA VAL A 294 7.72 -26.09 9.54
C VAL A 294 7.87 -25.26 10.82
N ASN A 295 6.77 -24.74 11.36
CA ASN A 295 6.79 -24.05 12.64
C ASN A 295 7.08 -25.01 13.81
N LEU A 296 6.46 -26.20 13.82
CA LEU A 296 6.73 -27.23 14.81
C LEU A 296 8.19 -27.68 14.76
N LYS A 297 8.74 -27.93 13.57
CA LYS A 297 10.17 -28.23 13.39
C LYS A 297 11.07 -27.15 13.97
N ALA A 298 10.76 -25.88 13.72
CA ALA A 298 11.51 -24.76 14.28
C ALA A 298 11.46 -24.72 15.81
N GLN A 299 10.29 -24.98 16.41
CA GLN A 299 10.13 -25.07 17.87
C GLN A 299 10.91 -26.24 18.48
N LEU A 300 11.09 -27.32 17.72
CA LEU A 300 11.91 -28.47 18.10
C LEU A 300 13.41 -28.29 17.81
N GLY A 301 13.85 -27.07 17.43
CA GLY A 301 15.26 -26.74 17.21
C GLY A 301 15.77 -26.94 15.78
N ALA A 302 14.89 -27.21 14.81
CA ALA A 302 15.23 -27.37 13.39
C ALA A 302 14.57 -26.27 12.52
N PRO A 303 15.09 -25.03 12.53
CA PRO A 303 14.42 -23.88 11.92
C PRO A 303 14.61 -23.74 10.40
N ALA A 304 15.47 -24.57 9.79
CA ALA A 304 15.89 -24.43 8.39
C ALA A 304 14.71 -24.41 7.40
N ASP A 305 13.76 -25.33 7.54
CA ASP A 305 12.59 -25.39 6.64
C ASP A 305 11.70 -24.13 6.75
N ARG A 306 11.57 -23.59 7.97
CA ARG A 306 10.82 -22.35 8.19
C ARG A 306 11.54 -21.15 7.58
N GLN A 307 12.85 -21.06 7.72
CA GLN A 307 13.65 -20.00 7.10
C GLN A 307 13.58 -20.08 5.57
N GLY A 308 13.71 -21.28 5.01
CA GLY A 308 13.59 -21.50 3.57
C GLY A 308 12.21 -21.12 3.04
N LEU A 309 11.13 -21.46 3.76
CA LEU A 309 9.77 -21.06 3.38
C LEU A 309 9.63 -19.54 3.28
N VAL A 310 10.19 -18.82 4.25
CA VAL A 310 10.14 -17.36 4.30
C VAL A 310 10.95 -16.72 3.17
N VAL A 311 12.17 -17.22 2.88
CA VAL A 311 12.97 -16.76 1.74
C VAL A 311 12.23 -16.99 0.42
N LEU A 312 11.62 -18.16 0.23
CA LEU A 312 10.87 -18.46 -0.98
C LEU A 312 9.65 -17.55 -1.16
N GLN A 313 8.92 -17.26 -0.08
CA GLN A 313 7.78 -16.33 -0.11
C GLN A 313 8.23 -14.92 -0.47
N SER A 314 9.28 -14.43 0.20
CA SER A 314 9.90 -13.14 -0.08
C SER A 314 10.31 -13.04 -1.56
N ASN A 315 11.04 -14.03 -2.07
CA ASN A 315 11.50 -13.99 -3.46
C ASN A 315 10.35 -13.99 -4.46
N ARG A 316 9.34 -14.84 -4.27
CA ARG A 316 8.21 -14.94 -5.19
C ARG A 316 7.38 -13.67 -5.22
N HIS A 317 7.21 -13.03 -4.06
CA HIS A 317 6.62 -11.70 -3.94
C HIS A 317 7.42 -10.69 -4.80
N PHE A 318 8.71 -10.52 -4.58
CA PHE A 318 9.51 -9.54 -5.33
C PHE A 318 9.61 -9.83 -6.83
N VAL A 319 9.67 -11.10 -7.20
CA VAL A 319 9.70 -11.51 -8.61
C VAL A 319 8.38 -11.13 -9.30
N LEU A 320 7.23 -11.35 -8.66
CA LEU A 320 5.93 -10.94 -9.20
C LEU A 320 5.89 -9.43 -9.47
N GLU A 321 6.34 -8.62 -8.51
CA GLU A 321 6.38 -7.16 -8.63
C GLU A 321 7.32 -6.68 -9.72
N GLN A 322 8.51 -7.27 -9.84
CA GLN A 322 9.44 -6.90 -10.90
C GLN A 322 8.88 -7.24 -12.28
N PHE A 323 8.22 -8.39 -12.46
CA PHE A 323 7.53 -8.70 -13.72
C PHE A 323 6.42 -7.70 -14.02
N GLN A 324 5.53 -7.45 -13.06
CA GLN A 324 4.44 -6.50 -13.22
C GLN A 324 4.96 -5.10 -13.59
N THR A 325 5.92 -4.59 -12.82
CA THR A 325 6.48 -3.24 -13.03
C THR A 325 7.16 -3.15 -14.38
N ARG A 326 8.00 -4.14 -14.73
CA ARG A 326 8.71 -4.14 -16.00
C ARG A 326 7.75 -4.14 -17.19
N TRP A 327 6.72 -4.99 -17.19
CA TRP A 327 5.76 -5.05 -18.28
C TRP A 327 4.99 -3.76 -18.46
N ILE A 328 4.49 -3.15 -17.38
CA ILE A 328 3.79 -1.87 -17.44
C ILE A 328 4.71 -0.74 -17.92
N ILE A 329 5.93 -0.65 -17.40
CA ILE A 329 6.88 0.40 -17.78
C ILE A 329 7.36 0.23 -19.23
N ASP A 330 7.63 -1.00 -19.68
CA ASP A 330 8.08 -1.27 -21.05
C ASP A 330 6.98 -0.96 -22.07
N ASN A 331 5.72 -1.35 -21.80
CA ASN A 331 4.57 -0.98 -22.62
C ASN A 331 4.35 0.53 -22.64
N ALA A 332 4.45 1.18 -21.48
CA ALA A 332 4.29 2.62 -21.35
C ALA A 332 5.30 3.39 -22.21
N ARG A 333 6.60 3.05 -22.10
CA ARG A 333 7.67 3.67 -22.90
C ARG A 333 7.50 3.48 -24.39
N GLN A 334 6.93 2.34 -24.81
CA GLN A 334 6.62 2.05 -26.20
C GLN A 334 5.28 2.62 -26.67
N ARG A 335 4.53 3.28 -25.77
CA ARG A 335 3.16 3.76 -25.98
C ARG A 335 2.22 2.66 -26.51
N ARG A 336 2.36 1.45 -25.99
CA ARG A 336 1.56 0.27 -26.35
C ARG A 336 0.59 -0.09 -25.26
N ASP A 337 -0.54 -0.67 -25.65
CA ASP A 337 -1.47 -1.34 -24.76
C ASP A 337 -1.27 -2.85 -24.89
N GLY A 338 -0.89 -3.50 -23.79
CA GLY A 338 -0.87 -4.95 -23.68
C GLY A 338 -2.02 -5.48 -22.82
N PRO A 339 -2.01 -6.78 -22.49
CA PRO A 339 -3.03 -7.40 -21.66
C PRO A 339 -3.22 -6.71 -20.29
N LEU A 340 -2.13 -6.19 -19.71
CA LEU A 340 -2.17 -5.56 -18.39
C LEU A 340 -2.93 -4.24 -18.40
N GLU A 341 -2.69 -3.37 -19.39
CA GLU A 341 -3.40 -2.08 -19.47
C GLU A 341 -4.84 -2.22 -19.94
N VAL A 342 -5.14 -3.25 -20.74
CA VAL A 342 -6.52 -3.63 -21.06
C VAL A 342 -7.24 -4.04 -19.78
N ALA A 343 -6.66 -4.91 -18.96
CA ALA A 343 -7.26 -5.38 -17.72
C ALA A 343 -7.48 -4.24 -16.71
N LEU A 344 -6.47 -3.37 -16.51
CA LEU A 344 -6.58 -2.22 -15.62
C LEU A 344 -7.76 -1.31 -15.96
N ARG A 345 -8.09 -1.15 -17.25
CA ARG A 345 -9.16 -0.26 -17.73
C ARG A 345 -10.52 -0.94 -17.86
N ASP A 346 -10.60 -2.25 -17.65
CA ASP A 346 -11.81 -3.00 -17.96
C ASP A 346 -12.93 -2.71 -16.95
N LYS A 347 -13.79 -1.75 -17.32
CA LYS A 347 -14.96 -1.35 -16.53
C LYS A 347 -16.05 -2.43 -16.47
N ALA A 348 -16.00 -3.47 -17.31
CA ALA A 348 -16.99 -4.54 -17.28
C ALA A 348 -16.89 -5.37 -15.98
N ARG A 349 -15.75 -5.32 -15.29
CA ARG A 349 -15.56 -5.96 -13.98
C ARG A 349 -16.21 -5.20 -12.84
N ASP A 350 -16.30 -3.87 -12.93
CA ASP A 350 -16.77 -2.99 -11.84
C ASP A 350 -18.12 -3.44 -11.27
N ALA A 351 -19.08 -3.78 -12.15
CA ALA A 351 -20.44 -4.16 -11.77
C ALA A 351 -20.57 -5.56 -11.13
N ARG A 352 -19.49 -6.35 -11.09
CA ARG A 352 -19.48 -7.68 -10.45
C ARG A 352 -19.30 -7.60 -8.94
N TYR A 353 -18.79 -6.48 -8.44
CA TYR A 353 -18.50 -6.30 -7.03
C TYR A 353 -19.69 -5.62 -6.31
N PRO A 354 -19.86 -5.89 -5.01
CA PRO A 354 -20.84 -5.20 -4.20
C PRO A 354 -20.50 -3.70 -4.09
N ALA A 355 -21.46 -2.92 -3.58
CA ALA A 355 -21.20 -1.51 -3.29
C ALA A 355 -20.08 -1.35 -2.26
N TRP A 356 -19.30 -0.27 -2.40
CA TRP A 356 -18.29 0.11 -1.43
C TRP A 356 -18.93 0.33 -0.05
N THR A 357 -18.34 -0.31 0.96
CA THR A 357 -18.68 -0.15 2.38
C THR A 357 -17.38 -0.05 3.19
N PRO A 358 -17.43 0.40 4.44
CA PRO A 358 -16.25 0.40 5.30
C PRO A 358 -15.53 -0.95 5.45
N ALA A 359 -16.26 -2.07 5.34
CA ALA A 359 -15.71 -3.42 5.44
C ALA A 359 -15.23 -4.00 4.08
N TYR A 360 -15.47 -3.29 2.97
CA TYR A 360 -15.22 -3.78 1.61
C TYR A 360 -13.75 -4.22 1.40
N VAL A 361 -12.81 -3.48 1.97
CA VAL A 361 -11.38 -3.78 1.88
C VAL A 361 -11.05 -5.16 2.46
N ARG A 362 -11.64 -5.48 3.62
CA ARG A 362 -11.47 -6.79 4.25
C ARG A 362 -12.27 -7.85 3.52
N ASP A 363 -13.58 -7.64 3.37
CA ASP A 363 -14.53 -8.71 3.04
C ASP A 363 -14.60 -9.02 1.54
N VAL A 364 -14.14 -8.10 0.68
CA VAL A 364 -14.19 -8.25 -0.77
C VAL A 364 -12.77 -8.28 -1.33
N VAL A 365 -11.99 -7.22 -1.12
CA VAL A 365 -10.69 -7.05 -1.77
C VAL A 365 -9.68 -8.09 -1.29
N ALA A 366 -9.40 -8.11 0.02
CA ALA A 366 -8.47 -9.07 0.59
C ALA A 366 -8.96 -10.52 0.48
N ALA A 367 -10.29 -10.75 0.46
CA ALA A 367 -10.86 -12.08 0.26
C ALA A 367 -10.58 -12.63 -1.15
N GLU A 368 -10.74 -11.79 -2.17
CA GLU A 368 -10.46 -12.16 -3.57
C GLU A 368 -8.97 -12.41 -3.78
N ALA A 369 -8.10 -11.52 -3.29
CA ALA A 369 -6.65 -11.67 -3.38
C ALA A 369 -6.16 -12.92 -2.62
N PHE A 370 -6.69 -13.19 -1.42
CA PHE A 370 -6.39 -14.41 -0.68
C PHE A 370 -6.76 -15.67 -1.46
N THR A 371 -7.95 -15.68 -2.08
CA THR A 371 -8.43 -16.80 -2.90
C THR A 371 -7.56 -17.02 -4.14
N ALA A 372 -7.06 -15.94 -4.76
CA ALA A 372 -6.17 -15.99 -5.92
C ALA A 372 -4.73 -16.43 -5.58
N GLY A 373 -4.37 -16.49 -4.30
CA GLY A 373 -3.02 -16.77 -3.81
C GLY A 373 -2.39 -18.04 -4.36
N PRO A 374 -2.99 -19.23 -4.18
CA PRO A 374 -2.39 -20.49 -4.64
C PRO A 374 -2.09 -20.50 -6.15
N THR A 375 -3.02 -20.02 -6.97
CA THR A 375 -2.84 -19.93 -8.43
C THR A 375 -1.75 -18.92 -8.81
N THR A 376 -1.68 -17.80 -8.09
CA THR A 376 -0.65 -16.77 -8.29
C THR A 376 0.74 -17.29 -7.98
N ASP A 377 0.91 -17.94 -6.82
CA ASP A 377 2.19 -18.52 -6.43
C ASP A 377 2.66 -19.59 -7.43
N ALA A 378 1.75 -20.46 -7.88
CA ALA A 378 2.05 -21.47 -8.90
C ALA A 378 2.48 -20.83 -10.23
N ALA A 379 1.82 -19.76 -10.66
CA ALA A 379 2.19 -19.04 -11.89
C ALA A 379 3.58 -18.40 -11.79
N VAL A 380 3.94 -17.84 -10.62
CA VAL A 380 5.28 -17.30 -10.35
C VAL A 380 6.34 -18.40 -10.40
N VAL A 381 6.09 -19.54 -9.73
CA VAL A 381 7.03 -20.68 -9.69
C VAL A 381 7.32 -21.22 -11.09
N VAL A 382 6.31 -21.27 -11.96
CA VAL A 382 6.45 -21.84 -13.32
C VAL A 382 6.98 -20.82 -14.32
N GLY A 383 6.64 -19.54 -14.17
CA GLY A 383 6.95 -18.47 -15.13
C GLY A 383 8.27 -17.72 -14.90
N ALA A 384 8.86 -17.85 -13.70
CA ALA A 384 10.08 -17.16 -13.32
C ALA A 384 11.33 -18.06 -13.34
N PRO A 385 12.55 -17.49 -13.38
CA PRO A 385 13.79 -18.26 -13.27
C PRO A 385 13.84 -19.06 -11.96
N ALA A 386 14.06 -20.37 -12.05
CA ALA A 386 14.00 -21.29 -10.90
C ALA A 386 14.93 -20.88 -9.74
N LYS A 387 16.11 -20.33 -10.07
CA LYS A 387 17.07 -19.79 -9.08
C LYS A 387 16.41 -18.81 -8.10
N PHE A 388 15.46 -18.00 -8.57
CA PHE A 388 14.83 -16.99 -7.73
C PHE A 388 13.65 -17.56 -6.94
N VAL A 389 12.87 -18.47 -7.50
CA VAL A 389 11.56 -18.85 -6.93
C VAL A 389 11.51 -20.26 -6.30
N THR A 390 12.59 -21.03 -6.44
CA THR A 390 12.69 -22.40 -5.90
C THR A 390 13.92 -22.68 -5.05
N ASP A 391 14.95 -21.83 -5.07
CA ASP A 391 16.14 -21.99 -4.22
C ASP A 391 15.97 -21.25 -2.88
N PRO A 392 15.79 -21.96 -1.75
CA PRO A 392 15.65 -21.33 -0.43
C PRO A 392 16.97 -20.73 0.10
N ASN A 393 18.11 -20.97 -0.55
CA ASN A 393 19.41 -20.43 -0.14
C ASN A 393 19.78 -19.13 -0.89
N PHE A 394 18.97 -18.71 -1.85
CA PHE A 394 19.14 -17.45 -2.54
C PHE A 394 18.09 -16.45 -2.06
N ASP A 395 18.51 -15.37 -1.39
CA ASP A 395 17.61 -14.28 -0.99
C ASP A 395 17.63 -13.18 -2.06
N PHE A 396 16.54 -13.03 -2.79
CA PHE A 396 16.43 -12.09 -3.91
C PHE A 396 16.60 -10.63 -3.47
N ALA A 397 15.99 -10.27 -2.33
CA ALA A 397 16.03 -8.91 -1.81
C ALA A 397 17.38 -8.57 -1.20
N ALA A 398 17.94 -9.47 -0.38
CA ALA A 398 19.23 -9.25 0.27
C ALA A 398 20.39 -9.14 -0.74
N ASN A 399 20.24 -9.73 -1.93
CA ASN A 399 21.21 -9.62 -3.02
C ASN A 399 20.93 -8.45 -3.98
N GLU A 400 19.93 -7.60 -3.71
CA GLU A 400 19.46 -6.54 -4.62
C GLU A 400 19.26 -7.04 -6.06
N ALA A 401 18.76 -8.27 -6.19
CA ALA A 401 18.67 -8.95 -7.47
C ALA A 401 17.67 -8.26 -8.40
N GLN A 402 17.97 -8.30 -9.71
CA GLN A 402 17.06 -7.82 -10.74
C GLN A 402 16.90 -8.90 -11.80
N LEU A 403 15.69 -8.99 -12.35
CA LEU A 403 15.43 -9.82 -13.52
C LEU A 403 16.21 -9.29 -14.73
N GLY A 404 17.21 -10.04 -15.17
CA GLY A 404 18.15 -9.66 -16.22
C GLY A 404 17.88 -10.30 -17.59
N PRO A 405 18.91 -10.35 -18.47
CA PRO A 405 18.84 -10.93 -19.81
C PRO A 405 18.52 -12.44 -19.83
N GLU A 406 18.69 -13.14 -18.71
CA GLU A 406 18.31 -14.55 -18.55
C GLU A 406 16.83 -14.80 -18.86
N LEU A 407 15.96 -13.78 -18.69
CA LEU A 407 14.57 -13.85 -19.13
C LEU A 407 14.42 -14.14 -20.64
N ALA A 408 15.39 -13.73 -21.47
CA ALA A 408 15.36 -14.01 -22.90
C ALA A 408 15.70 -15.47 -23.24
N ARG A 409 16.24 -16.24 -22.28
CA ARG A 409 16.65 -17.64 -22.47
C ARG A 409 15.64 -18.65 -21.92
N ASP A 410 14.71 -18.20 -21.07
CA ASP A 410 13.68 -19.04 -20.47
C ASP A 410 12.43 -19.22 -21.35
N VAL A 411 11.72 -20.34 -21.15
CA VAL A 411 10.65 -20.83 -22.04
C VAL A 411 9.45 -19.87 -22.11
N GLN A 412 9.31 -19.18 -23.24
CA GLN A 412 8.28 -18.17 -23.53
C GLN A 412 6.85 -18.62 -23.15
N GLY A 413 6.46 -19.87 -23.45
CA GLY A 413 5.11 -20.37 -23.16
C GLY A 413 4.76 -20.50 -21.66
N ARG A 414 5.74 -20.64 -20.76
CA ARG A 414 5.48 -20.65 -19.31
C ARG A 414 5.27 -19.24 -18.76
N ARG A 415 5.87 -18.23 -19.39
CA ARG A 415 5.73 -16.83 -19.02
C ARG A 415 4.36 -16.26 -19.40
N GLU A 416 3.71 -16.83 -20.42
CA GLU A 416 2.34 -16.45 -20.79
C GLU A 416 1.33 -16.72 -19.67
N ALA A 417 1.48 -17.83 -18.93
CA ALA A 417 0.63 -18.12 -17.78
C ALA A 417 0.82 -17.09 -16.65
N LEU A 418 2.06 -16.69 -16.36
CA LEU A 418 2.35 -15.63 -15.40
C LEU A 418 1.79 -14.28 -15.87
N LEU A 419 1.95 -13.93 -17.14
CA LEU A 419 1.38 -12.71 -17.71
C LEU A 419 -0.15 -12.70 -17.61
N ALA A 420 -0.80 -13.82 -17.91
CA ALA A 420 -2.26 -13.96 -17.78
C ALA A 420 -2.71 -13.80 -16.32
N GLN A 421 -1.99 -14.41 -15.37
CA GLN A 421 -2.30 -14.29 -13.96
C GLN A 421 -2.10 -12.85 -13.45
N VAL A 422 -1.02 -12.17 -13.84
CA VAL A 422 -0.82 -10.74 -13.52
C VAL A 422 -1.91 -9.89 -14.17
N SER A 423 -2.32 -10.19 -15.39
CA SER A 423 -3.44 -9.50 -16.07
C SER A 423 -4.74 -9.63 -15.28
N GLU A 424 -5.04 -10.81 -14.73
CA GLU A 424 -6.23 -11.03 -13.90
C GLU A 424 -6.17 -10.19 -12.61
N LEU A 425 -5.04 -10.23 -11.89
CA LEU A 425 -4.85 -9.45 -10.66
C LEU A 425 -4.97 -7.94 -10.92
N LEU A 426 -4.43 -7.45 -12.05
CA LEU A 426 -4.56 -6.05 -12.42
C LEU A 426 -5.98 -5.67 -12.89
N GLY A 427 -6.78 -6.65 -13.31
CA GLY A 427 -8.22 -6.48 -13.49
C GLY A 427 -8.94 -6.25 -12.16
N HIS A 428 -8.57 -6.99 -11.10
CA HIS A 428 -9.08 -6.77 -9.75
C HIS A 428 -8.62 -5.42 -9.19
N PHE A 429 -7.34 -5.08 -9.34
CA PHE A 429 -6.77 -3.75 -9.05
C PHE A 429 -7.65 -2.65 -9.63
N GLY A 430 -7.83 -2.63 -10.97
CA GLY A 430 -8.57 -1.57 -11.63
C GLY A 430 -10.02 -1.46 -11.16
N ALA A 431 -10.71 -2.59 -11.00
CA ALA A 431 -12.11 -2.60 -10.61
C ALA A 431 -12.31 -2.16 -9.14
N HIS A 432 -11.49 -2.65 -8.22
CA HIS A 432 -11.56 -2.26 -6.82
C HIS A 432 -11.19 -0.79 -6.62
N SER A 433 -10.16 -0.29 -7.31
CA SER A 433 -9.77 1.13 -7.26
C SER A 433 -10.91 2.04 -7.73
N ARG A 434 -11.56 1.72 -8.87
CA ARG A 434 -12.71 2.50 -9.36
C ARG A 434 -13.92 2.43 -8.44
N ASN A 435 -14.24 1.26 -7.89
CA ASN A 435 -15.38 1.09 -6.99
C ASN A 435 -15.17 1.81 -5.66
N ALA A 436 -13.96 1.76 -5.10
CA ALA A 436 -13.60 2.52 -3.91
C ALA A 436 -13.71 4.04 -4.15
N LEU A 437 -13.15 4.53 -5.26
CA LEU A 437 -13.25 5.95 -5.62
C LEU A 437 -14.70 6.42 -5.81
N ARG A 438 -15.54 5.64 -6.51
CA ARG A 438 -16.98 5.94 -6.62
C ARG A 438 -17.67 5.99 -5.26
N GLY A 439 -17.29 5.08 -4.36
CA GLY A 439 -17.77 5.07 -2.97
C GLY A 439 -17.47 6.38 -2.25
N MET A 440 -16.22 6.85 -2.32
CA MET A 440 -15.79 8.11 -1.71
C MET A 440 -16.48 9.33 -2.34
N LEU A 441 -16.55 9.40 -3.68
CA LEU A 441 -17.24 10.49 -4.40
C LEU A 441 -18.73 10.53 -4.06
N LYS A 442 -19.39 9.37 -3.94
CA LYS A 442 -20.79 9.29 -3.52
C LYS A 442 -20.97 9.82 -2.09
N GLN A 443 -20.09 9.47 -1.16
CA GLN A 443 -20.13 9.99 0.21
C GLN A 443 -19.91 11.52 0.23
N ALA A 444 -18.95 12.03 -0.56
CA ALA A 444 -18.72 13.46 -0.71
C ALA A 444 -19.97 14.21 -1.20
N ALA A 445 -20.72 13.63 -2.15
CA ALA A 445 -21.94 14.21 -2.69
C ALA A 445 -23.16 14.16 -1.73
N GLN A 446 -23.09 13.39 -0.65
CA GLN A 446 -24.23 13.15 0.27
C GLN A 446 -24.27 14.08 1.50
N ALA A 447 -23.24 14.90 1.76
CA ALA A 447 -23.29 15.81 2.91
C ALA A 447 -24.36 16.89 2.74
N PRO A 448 -25.09 17.24 3.82
CA PRO A 448 -26.03 18.35 3.78
C PRO A 448 -25.28 19.63 3.42
N ARG A 449 -25.79 20.35 2.41
CA ARG A 449 -25.34 21.69 2.05
C ARG A 449 -25.64 22.69 3.16
#